data_AF-K9X8C0-F1
#
_entry.id   AF-K9X8C0-F1
#
_cell.length_a   1.000
_cell.length_b   1.000
_cell.length_c   1.000
_cell.angle_alpha   90.00
_cell.angle_beta   90.00
_cell.angle_gamma   90.00
#
_symmetry.space_group_name_H-M   'P 1'
#
loop_
_entity.id
_entity.type
_entity.pdbx_description
1 polymer ?
#
loop_
_entity_poly.entity_id
_entity_poly.type
_entity_poly.pdbx_seq_one_letter_code
_entity_poly.pdbx_strand_id
1 'polypeptide(L)'
;MKIKWLYFLPVFCLATVASPSASSAQVVDFEDLTLSSESFYNGADNAGGFTSQGAFFNNNYNSTYQSWSGWSYSNTTNTTTPGYLNQYSAYTGGGFNGSSNYGVAFTFNPGSAYIDLPTGLSAKSAQITNTTYAALSILNGDQFAKKFGGASGNDPDFFLLNITGLDAANQQTGSVDFYLADYRFTDNSQDYLVDTWNFVDLSSLGGATRLSFAVTSSDIGLFGLNTPAYFALDNLTLEPSNVATVPEPFFVPSLLGFAAFGIGSLKRKLKQS
;
A
#
# COMPACT_ATOMS: atom_id res chain seq x y z
N MET A 1 -78.22 -16.93 13.63
CA MET A 1 -77.20 -16.78 12.58
C MET A 1 -75.94 -16.21 13.23
N LYS A 2 -74.88 -17.01 13.42
CA LYS A 2 -73.67 -16.60 14.17
C LYS A 2 -72.65 -15.97 13.19
N ILE A 3 -72.27 -14.72 13.42
CA ILE A 3 -71.27 -14.00 12.64
C ILE A 3 -69.88 -14.40 13.15
N LYS A 4 -69.06 -15.03 12.31
CA LYS A 4 -67.64 -15.29 12.58
C LYS A 4 -66.82 -14.08 12.15
N TRP A 5 -66.07 -13.50 13.09
CA TRP A 5 -65.09 -12.45 12.82
C TRP A 5 -63.77 -13.12 12.46
N LEU A 6 -63.22 -12.79 11.28
CA LEU A 6 -61.93 -13.26 10.82
C LEU A 6 -60.88 -12.22 11.24
N TYR A 7 -60.03 -12.56 12.21
CA TYR A 7 -58.92 -11.70 12.63
C TYR A 7 -57.76 -11.86 11.65
N PHE A 8 -57.42 -10.79 10.94
CA PHE A 8 -56.17 -10.70 10.17
C PHE A 8 -55.02 -10.37 11.13
N LEU A 9 -54.06 -11.29 11.28
CA LEU A 9 -52.78 -10.98 11.93
C LEU A 9 -51.88 -10.24 10.94
N PRO A 10 -51.29 -9.08 11.31
CA PRO A 10 -50.28 -8.44 10.49
C PRO A 10 -48.97 -9.25 10.60
N VAL A 11 -48.48 -9.74 9.48
CA VAL A 11 -47.13 -10.33 9.38
C VAL A 11 -46.14 -9.17 9.37
N PHE A 12 -45.46 -8.96 10.48
CA PHE A 12 -44.31 -8.05 10.56
C PHE A 12 -43.09 -8.76 9.97
N CYS A 13 -42.73 -8.43 8.72
CA CYS A 13 -41.44 -8.80 8.16
C CYS A 13 -40.36 -7.98 8.87
N LEU A 14 -39.62 -8.61 9.77
CA LEU A 14 -38.43 -8.03 10.39
C LEU A 14 -37.31 -8.02 9.34
N ALA A 15 -37.08 -6.88 8.69
CA ALA A 15 -35.91 -6.71 7.82
C ALA A 15 -34.67 -6.64 8.72
N THR A 16 -33.87 -7.71 8.73
CA THR A 16 -32.54 -7.71 9.37
C THR A 16 -31.64 -6.78 8.57
N VAL A 17 -31.39 -5.59 9.10
CA VAL A 17 -30.38 -4.69 8.55
C VAL A 17 -29.01 -5.29 8.90
N ALA A 18 -28.35 -5.90 7.92
CA ALA A 18 -26.96 -6.33 8.09
C ALA A 18 -26.10 -5.08 8.25
N SER A 19 -25.55 -4.86 9.45
CA SER A 19 -24.55 -3.81 9.65
C SER A 19 -23.29 -4.19 8.86
N PRO A 20 -22.69 -3.27 8.07
CA PRO A 20 -21.40 -3.54 7.44
C PRO A 20 -20.39 -3.86 8.54
N SER A 21 -19.71 -5.00 8.41
CA SER A 21 -18.61 -5.35 9.30
C SER A 21 -17.50 -4.32 9.08
N ALA A 22 -17.09 -3.63 10.14
CA ALA A 22 -15.90 -2.80 10.08
C ALA A 22 -14.72 -3.70 9.69
N SER A 23 -14.11 -3.44 8.54
CA SER A 23 -12.86 -4.11 8.18
C SER A 23 -11.82 -3.75 9.25
N SER A 24 -11.03 -4.72 9.70
CA SER A 24 -10.01 -4.47 10.73
C SER A 24 -8.74 -3.89 10.08
N ALA A 25 -7.85 -3.33 10.89
CA ALA A 25 -6.50 -3.01 10.44
C ALA A 25 -5.82 -4.30 9.95
N GLN A 26 -5.14 -4.21 8.81
CA GLN A 26 -4.43 -5.31 8.19
C GLN A 26 -2.95 -4.95 8.10
N VAL A 27 -2.07 -5.92 8.33
CA VAL A 27 -0.63 -5.75 8.16
C VAL A 27 -0.16 -6.62 7.01
N VAL A 28 0.56 -6.03 6.08
CA VAL A 28 1.26 -6.73 5.00
C VAL A 28 2.70 -6.97 5.47
N ASP A 29 3.00 -8.21 5.84
CA ASP A 29 4.27 -8.66 6.45
C ASP A 29 4.99 -9.74 5.62
N PHE A 30 4.47 -10.06 4.43
CA PHE A 30 5.05 -11.03 3.48
C PHE A 30 5.14 -12.48 3.97
N GLU A 31 4.53 -12.82 5.11
CA GLU A 31 4.59 -14.18 5.66
C GLU A 31 3.61 -15.16 4.98
N ASP A 32 2.70 -14.66 4.14
CA ASP A 32 1.87 -15.49 3.24
C ASP A 32 2.65 -15.99 2.01
N LEU A 33 3.87 -15.48 1.80
CA LEU A 33 4.75 -15.86 0.70
C LEU A 33 5.76 -16.92 1.15
N THR A 34 6.02 -17.90 0.29
CA THR A 34 6.95 -18.99 0.60
C THR A 34 8.30 -18.77 -0.08
N LEU A 35 9.36 -18.82 0.72
CA LEU A 35 10.75 -18.85 0.26
C LEU A 35 11.51 -19.99 0.95
N SER A 36 12.54 -20.50 0.26
CA SER A 36 13.62 -21.20 0.97
C SER A 36 14.41 -20.22 1.84
N SER A 37 15.10 -20.72 2.87
CA SER A 37 16.02 -19.92 3.67
C SER A 37 17.08 -19.24 2.79
N GLU A 38 17.45 -18.00 3.15
CA GLU A 38 18.46 -17.19 2.45
C GLU A 38 18.20 -17.07 0.94
N SER A 39 16.97 -16.69 0.60
CA SER A 39 16.48 -16.59 -0.76
C SER A 39 15.61 -15.34 -0.96
N PHE A 40 15.21 -15.15 -2.21
CA PHE A 40 14.41 -14.01 -2.64
C PHE A 40 13.61 -14.38 -3.89
N TYR A 41 12.53 -13.64 -4.10
CA TYR A 41 11.82 -13.58 -5.37
C TYR A 41 12.06 -12.22 -6.00
N ASN A 42 12.62 -12.20 -7.21
CA ASN A 42 12.91 -10.98 -7.95
C ASN A 42 12.13 -10.89 -9.28
N GLY A 43 11.09 -11.71 -9.45
CA GLY A 43 10.26 -11.75 -10.65
C GLY A 43 10.92 -12.40 -11.87
N ALA A 44 11.96 -13.23 -11.69
CA ALA A 44 12.60 -13.98 -12.78
C ALA A 44 11.64 -14.90 -13.57
N ASP A 45 10.48 -15.22 -13.01
CA ASP A 45 9.38 -15.93 -13.67
C ASP A 45 8.58 -15.05 -14.65
N ASN A 46 8.83 -13.74 -14.66
CA ASN A 46 8.16 -12.71 -15.46
C ASN A 46 6.66 -12.57 -15.14
N ALA A 47 6.23 -12.84 -13.91
CA ALA A 47 4.83 -12.67 -13.50
C ALA A 47 4.38 -11.20 -13.42
N GLY A 48 5.32 -10.24 -13.48
CA GLY A 48 5.04 -8.80 -13.44
C GLY A 48 4.83 -8.24 -12.04
N GLY A 49 4.88 -9.07 -11.00
CA GLY A 49 4.68 -8.69 -9.62
C GLY A 49 4.27 -9.87 -8.73
N PHE A 50 3.83 -9.58 -7.53
CA PHE A 50 3.29 -10.54 -6.56
C PHE A 50 2.25 -9.86 -5.67
N THR A 51 1.40 -10.65 -5.01
CA THR A 51 0.40 -10.14 -4.06
C THR A 51 0.69 -10.70 -2.69
N SER A 52 0.66 -9.85 -1.68
CA SER A 52 0.89 -10.17 -0.27
C SER A 52 -0.24 -9.58 0.55
N GLN A 53 -1.01 -10.40 1.27
CA GLN A 53 -2.19 -9.98 2.03
C GLN A 53 -3.14 -9.08 1.20
N GLY A 54 -3.27 -9.32 -0.11
CA GLY A 54 -4.14 -8.55 -1.01
C GLY A 54 -3.56 -7.26 -1.58
N ALA A 55 -2.43 -6.75 -1.08
CA ALA A 55 -1.71 -5.65 -1.71
C ALA A 55 -0.83 -6.19 -2.85
N PHE A 56 -0.85 -5.54 -4.01
CA PHE A 56 -0.06 -5.96 -5.16
C PHE A 56 1.23 -5.14 -5.29
N PHE A 57 2.34 -5.83 -5.43
CA PHE A 57 3.69 -5.29 -5.54
C PHE A 57 4.20 -5.58 -6.95
N ASN A 58 4.50 -4.54 -7.72
CA ASN A 58 4.95 -4.73 -9.10
C ASN A 58 6.38 -5.27 -9.17
N ASN A 59 6.72 -5.99 -10.25
CA ASN A 59 8.09 -6.36 -10.56
C ASN A 59 8.30 -6.31 -12.08
N ASN A 60 9.46 -5.83 -12.51
CA ASN A 60 9.86 -5.86 -13.91
C ASN A 60 11.24 -6.51 -14.03
N TYR A 61 11.28 -7.77 -14.44
CA TYR A 61 12.50 -8.53 -14.65
C TYR A 61 12.97 -8.48 -16.11
N ASN A 62 14.28 -8.31 -16.31
CA ASN A 62 14.93 -8.36 -17.61
C ASN A 62 15.85 -9.58 -17.67
N SER A 63 15.42 -10.63 -18.39
CA SER A 63 16.15 -11.88 -18.50
C SER A 63 17.47 -11.79 -19.25
N THR A 64 17.62 -10.81 -20.16
CA THR A 64 18.87 -10.58 -20.90
C THR A 64 19.97 -10.09 -19.99
N TYR A 65 19.66 -9.16 -19.09
CA TYR A 65 20.63 -8.55 -18.18
C TYR A 65 20.61 -9.15 -16.78
N GLN A 66 19.67 -10.07 -16.51
CA GLN A 66 19.42 -10.64 -15.18
C GLN A 66 19.24 -9.54 -14.10
N SER A 67 18.58 -8.45 -14.51
CA SER A 67 18.30 -7.29 -13.68
C SER A 67 16.80 -7.18 -13.46
N TRP A 68 16.39 -6.44 -12.45
CA TRP A 68 14.97 -6.20 -12.15
C TRP A 68 14.74 -4.73 -11.81
N SER A 69 13.49 -4.34 -11.62
CA SER A 69 13.07 -3.11 -10.94
C SER A 69 11.70 -3.35 -10.29
N GLY A 70 11.26 -2.45 -9.42
CA GLY A 70 10.01 -2.62 -8.69
C GLY A 70 10.26 -3.25 -7.33
N TRP A 71 9.56 -4.34 -7.03
CA TRP A 71 9.58 -5.02 -5.74
C TRP A 71 10.05 -6.46 -5.84
N SER A 72 10.76 -6.87 -4.80
CA SER A 72 11.15 -8.23 -4.47
C SER A 72 10.67 -8.51 -3.05
N TYR A 73 10.48 -9.78 -2.69
CA TYR A 73 10.44 -10.19 -1.29
C TYR A 73 11.63 -11.11 -1.01
N SER A 74 12.22 -10.99 0.17
CA SER A 74 13.50 -11.60 0.55
C SER A 74 13.49 -12.04 2.00
N ASN A 75 14.30 -13.06 2.32
CA ASN A 75 14.66 -13.44 3.68
C ASN A 75 16.17 -13.54 3.87
N THR A 76 16.97 -12.91 3.00
CA THR A 76 18.42 -12.91 3.12
C THR A 76 18.89 -12.07 4.31
N THR A 77 19.97 -12.47 4.97
CA THR A 77 20.39 -11.85 6.24
C THR A 77 21.79 -11.22 6.20
N ASN A 78 22.46 -11.20 5.04
CA ASN A 78 23.82 -10.70 4.92
C ASN A 78 23.89 -9.17 5.01
N THR A 79 24.50 -8.65 6.08
CA THR A 79 24.67 -7.21 6.33
C THR A 79 26.08 -6.68 6.03
N THR A 80 26.98 -7.52 5.50
CA THR A 80 28.43 -7.21 5.48
C THR A 80 29.04 -7.15 4.09
N THR A 81 28.51 -7.90 3.11
CA THR A 81 29.09 -7.95 1.76
C THR A 81 28.72 -6.68 0.97
N PRO A 82 29.70 -5.87 0.52
CA PRO A 82 29.41 -4.71 -0.33
C PRO A 82 29.00 -5.11 -1.74
N GLY A 83 28.29 -4.19 -2.42
CA GLY A 83 27.97 -4.31 -3.85
C GLY A 83 26.62 -4.99 -4.15
N TYR A 84 26.29 -5.00 -5.44
CA TYR A 84 24.96 -5.39 -5.94
C TYR A 84 24.56 -6.84 -5.64
N LEU A 85 25.51 -7.72 -5.32
CA LEU A 85 25.20 -9.09 -4.88
C LEU A 85 24.42 -9.13 -3.57
N ASN A 86 24.45 -8.03 -2.80
CA ASN A 86 23.73 -7.89 -1.54
C ASN A 86 22.50 -6.97 -1.63
N GLN A 87 21.95 -6.83 -2.84
CA GLN A 87 20.77 -5.99 -3.11
C GLN A 87 19.48 -6.48 -2.44
N TYR A 88 19.42 -7.74 -2.00
CA TYR A 88 18.22 -8.36 -1.42
C TYR A 88 18.19 -8.36 0.11
N SER A 89 19.28 -7.97 0.79
CA SER A 89 19.33 -7.99 2.26
C SER A 89 18.95 -6.63 2.83
N ALA A 90 17.99 -6.58 3.76
CA ALA A 90 17.81 -5.44 4.65
C ALA A 90 19.06 -5.26 5.52
N TYR A 91 19.49 -4.03 5.78
CA TYR A 91 20.71 -3.77 6.57
C TYR A 91 20.57 -4.17 8.05
N THR A 92 19.33 -4.33 8.50
CA THR A 92 18.95 -4.90 9.80
C THR A 92 19.30 -6.38 9.95
N GLY A 93 19.54 -7.10 8.84
CA GLY A 93 19.82 -8.54 8.83
C GLY A 93 18.58 -9.42 8.99
N GLY A 94 17.37 -8.88 8.83
CA GLY A 94 16.12 -9.64 8.90
C GLY A 94 14.88 -8.74 8.90
N GLY A 95 13.69 -9.36 8.83
CA GLY A 95 12.41 -8.68 8.86
C GLY A 95 12.12 -7.99 10.19
N PHE A 96 11.16 -7.07 10.18
CA PHE A 96 10.75 -6.31 11.36
C PHE A 96 10.15 -7.24 12.41
N ASN A 97 10.52 -7.04 13.68
CA ASN A 97 9.99 -7.81 14.81
C ASN A 97 10.09 -9.35 14.64
N GLY A 98 11.09 -9.81 13.86
CA GLY A 98 11.33 -11.23 13.61
C GLY A 98 10.50 -11.84 12.47
N SER A 99 9.85 -11.04 11.62
CA SER A 99 9.29 -11.52 10.35
C SER A 99 10.36 -12.24 9.53
N SER A 100 9.97 -13.36 8.91
CA SER A 100 10.89 -14.19 8.12
C SER A 100 11.24 -13.50 6.81
N ASN A 101 10.21 -12.97 6.14
CA ASN A 101 10.30 -12.27 4.88
C ASN A 101 10.10 -10.77 5.07
N TYR A 102 10.58 -10.00 4.10
CA TYR A 102 10.33 -8.56 3.99
C TYR A 102 10.41 -8.13 2.53
N GLY A 103 9.88 -6.94 2.23
CA GLY A 103 9.91 -6.34 0.91
C GLY A 103 11.23 -5.61 0.64
N VAL A 104 11.74 -5.73 -0.58
CA VAL A 104 12.87 -4.96 -1.09
C VAL A 104 12.45 -4.25 -2.36
N ALA A 105 12.60 -2.93 -2.39
CA ALA A 105 12.31 -2.12 -3.56
C ALA A 105 13.59 -1.75 -4.29
N PHE A 106 13.54 -1.77 -5.62
CA PHE A 106 14.51 -1.14 -6.50
C PHE A 106 13.82 -0.12 -7.39
N THR A 107 14.07 1.15 -7.15
CA THR A 107 13.39 2.27 -7.81
C THR A 107 14.34 3.20 -8.56
N PHE A 108 15.18 2.64 -9.44
CA PHE A 108 16.14 3.43 -10.24
C PHE A 108 15.49 4.60 -10.98
N ASN A 109 14.35 4.33 -11.63
CA ASN A 109 13.51 5.38 -12.19
C ASN A 109 12.39 5.71 -11.20
N PRO A 110 12.11 7.00 -10.92
CA PRO A 110 10.97 7.38 -10.08
C PRO A 110 9.66 6.70 -10.53
N GLY A 111 8.96 6.06 -9.59
CA GLY A 111 7.70 5.34 -9.83
C GLY A 111 7.86 3.95 -10.46
N SER A 112 9.08 3.45 -10.68
CA SER A 112 9.29 2.07 -11.16
C SER A 112 8.96 1.01 -10.10
N ALA A 113 8.93 1.39 -8.82
CA ALA A 113 8.35 0.61 -7.74
C ALA A 113 7.04 1.24 -7.26
N TYR A 114 5.99 0.44 -7.21
CA TYR A 114 4.66 0.83 -6.74
C TYR A 114 3.94 -0.33 -6.05
N ILE A 115 3.01 0.03 -5.17
CA ILE A 115 2.12 -0.90 -4.47
C ILE A 115 0.69 -0.49 -4.79
N ASP A 116 -0.08 -1.40 -5.38
CA ASP A 116 -1.52 -1.24 -5.50
C ASP A 116 -2.20 -1.71 -4.21
N LEU A 117 -2.96 -0.81 -3.59
CA LEU A 117 -3.63 -1.07 -2.33
C LEU A 117 -4.93 -1.88 -2.56
N PRO A 118 -5.30 -2.78 -1.63
CA PRO A 118 -6.58 -3.46 -1.67
C PRO A 118 -7.74 -2.47 -1.69
N THR A 119 -8.82 -2.83 -2.38
CA THR A 119 -10.03 -1.98 -2.44
C THR A 119 -10.58 -1.71 -1.04
N GLY A 120 -10.85 -0.43 -0.74
CA GLY A 120 -11.43 -0.02 0.53
C GLY A 120 -10.44 0.04 1.70
N LEU A 121 -9.14 -0.14 1.45
CA LEU A 121 -8.08 0.07 2.41
C LEU A 121 -7.15 1.23 2.01
N SER A 122 -6.61 1.92 3.00
CA SER A 122 -5.65 3.01 2.85
C SER A 122 -4.40 2.73 3.68
N ALA A 123 -3.24 3.15 3.17
CA ALA A 123 -1.97 3.03 3.89
C ALA A 123 -1.94 3.95 5.11
N LYS A 124 -1.46 3.42 6.24
CA LYS A 124 -1.32 4.15 7.50
C LYS A 124 0.11 4.30 7.95
N SER A 125 0.89 3.24 7.84
CA SER A 125 2.30 3.28 8.18
C SER A 125 3.04 2.12 7.53
N ALA A 126 4.36 2.20 7.51
CA ALA A 126 5.23 1.09 7.16
C ALA A 126 6.50 1.16 7.99
N GLN A 127 7.17 0.02 8.13
CA GLN A 127 8.54 -0.03 8.63
C GLN A 127 9.50 0.05 7.46
N ILE A 128 10.42 1.01 7.48
CA ILE A 128 11.33 1.28 6.37
C ILE A 128 12.78 1.26 6.87
N THR A 129 13.68 0.70 6.08
CA THR A 129 15.12 0.73 6.34
C THR A 129 15.93 0.70 5.05
N ASN A 130 17.26 0.86 5.16
CA ASN A 130 18.16 0.68 4.02
C ASN A 130 18.34 -0.81 3.67
N THR A 131 18.55 -1.09 2.38
CA THR A 131 19.19 -2.35 2.01
C THR A 131 20.68 -2.32 2.34
N THR A 132 21.30 -3.48 2.48
CA THR A 132 22.72 -3.59 2.76
C THR A 132 23.57 -3.01 1.63
N TYR A 133 23.18 -3.21 0.37
CA TYR A 133 23.90 -2.61 -0.75
C TYR A 133 23.90 -1.07 -0.67
N ALA A 134 22.73 -0.44 -0.47
CA ALA A 134 22.64 1.01 -0.34
C ALA A 134 23.40 1.52 0.90
N ALA A 135 23.20 0.89 2.06
CA ALA A 135 23.88 1.25 3.31
C ALA A 135 25.40 1.21 3.18
N LEU A 136 25.96 0.12 2.66
CA LEU A 136 27.42 -0.03 2.54
C LEU A 136 28.01 0.91 1.48
N SER A 137 27.27 1.21 0.41
CA SER A 137 27.64 2.22 -0.59
C SER A 137 27.66 3.63 0.02
N ILE A 138 26.66 4.00 0.83
CA ILE A 138 26.64 5.28 1.57
C ILE A 138 27.82 5.39 2.54
N LEU A 139 28.09 4.34 3.32
CA LEU A 139 29.14 4.34 4.36
C LEU A 139 30.56 4.36 3.79
N ASN A 140 30.79 3.67 2.66
CA ASN A 140 32.15 3.37 2.18
C ASN A 140 32.43 3.89 0.77
N GLY A 141 31.41 4.29 0.02
CA GLY A 141 31.48 4.43 -1.43
C GLY A 141 31.62 3.07 -2.14
N ASP A 142 31.58 3.12 -3.47
CA ASP A 142 31.90 1.98 -4.33
C ASP A 142 32.49 2.47 -5.67
N GLN A 143 32.48 1.63 -6.71
CA GLN A 143 33.04 1.99 -8.02
C GLN A 143 32.24 3.08 -8.76
N PHE A 144 31.02 3.38 -8.32
CA PHE A 144 30.11 4.37 -8.90
C PHE A 144 29.78 5.48 -7.90
N ALA A 145 29.43 5.11 -6.67
CA ALA A 145 28.97 6.03 -5.64
C ALA A 145 30.12 6.52 -4.76
N LYS A 146 30.00 7.77 -4.29
CA LYS A 146 30.94 8.31 -3.29
C LYS A 146 30.49 7.95 -1.87
N LYS A 147 31.45 7.90 -0.95
CA LYS A 147 31.16 7.89 0.49
C LYS A 147 30.45 9.19 0.90
N PHE A 148 29.39 9.09 1.68
CA PHE A 148 28.71 10.26 2.25
C PHE A 148 29.55 10.96 3.33
N GLY A 149 29.45 12.29 3.40
CA GLY A 149 30.37 13.13 4.17
C GLY A 149 31.73 13.32 3.49
N GLY A 150 32.00 12.61 2.39
CA GLY A 150 33.26 12.70 1.66
C GLY A 150 34.47 12.27 2.50
N ALA A 151 35.67 12.67 2.05
CA ALA A 151 36.91 12.32 2.73
C ALA A 151 37.08 13.02 4.10
N SER A 152 36.48 14.20 4.25
CA SER A 152 36.58 15.01 5.48
C SER A 152 35.48 14.70 6.50
N GLY A 153 34.43 14.00 6.08
CA GLY A 153 33.20 13.81 6.85
C GLY A 153 32.21 14.97 6.78
N ASN A 154 32.50 16.07 6.07
CA ASN A 154 31.69 17.30 6.07
C ASN A 154 30.90 17.57 4.78
N ASP A 155 30.99 16.69 3.77
CA ASP A 155 30.23 16.91 2.54
C ASP A 155 28.73 16.74 2.84
N PRO A 156 27.87 17.73 2.55
CA PRO A 156 26.46 17.66 2.86
C PRO A 156 25.77 16.67 1.92
N ASP A 157 25.52 15.47 2.43
CA ASP A 157 24.92 14.39 1.65
C ASP A 157 23.57 13.93 2.21
N PHE A 158 22.71 13.40 1.33
CA PHE A 158 21.44 12.83 1.75
C PHE A 158 21.00 11.69 0.85
N PHE A 159 20.18 10.81 1.39
CA PHE A 159 19.49 9.74 0.68
C PHE A 159 18.02 9.76 1.11
N LEU A 160 17.14 10.20 0.22
CA LEU A 160 15.75 10.53 0.52
C LEU A 160 14.81 9.61 -0.26
N LEU A 161 13.97 8.89 0.47
CA LEU A 161 12.81 8.17 -0.06
C LEU A 161 11.61 9.11 -0.12
N ASN A 162 11.03 9.25 -1.31
CA ASN A 162 9.76 9.92 -1.53
C ASN A 162 8.66 8.87 -1.80
N ILE A 163 7.59 8.92 -1.02
CA ILE A 163 6.43 8.03 -1.12
C ILE A 163 5.23 8.89 -1.52
N THR A 164 4.75 8.70 -2.74
CA THR A 164 3.62 9.46 -3.30
C THR A 164 2.37 8.59 -3.31
N GLY A 165 1.27 9.10 -2.75
CA GLY A 165 -0.05 8.50 -2.87
C GLY A 165 -0.70 8.92 -4.18
N LEU A 166 -1.23 7.96 -4.94
CA LEU A 166 -1.94 8.19 -6.21
C LEU A 166 -3.36 7.61 -6.12
N ASP A 167 -4.35 8.35 -6.62
CA ASP A 167 -5.72 7.87 -6.77
C ASP A 167 -5.91 7.01 -8.04
N ALA A 168 -7.14 6.54 -8.26
CA ALA A 168 -7.50 5.71 -9.41
C ALA A 168 -7.32 6.42 -10.78
N ALA A 169 -7.24 7.75 -10.79
CA ALA A 169 -6.94 8.57 -11.97
C ALA A 169 -5.45 8.93 -12.09
N ASN A 170 -4.58 8.29 -11.29
CA ASN A 170 -3.16 8.59 -11.15
C ASN A 170 -2.87 10.05 -10.74
N GLN A 171 -3.79 10.71 -10.04
CA GLN A 171 -3.55 12.03 -9.46
C GLN A 171 -2.97 11.88 -8.06
N GLN A 172 -2.04 12.76 -7.72
CA GLN A 172 -1.40 12.76 -6.41
C GLN A 172 -2.39 13.19 -5.32
N THR A 173 -2.53 12.34 -4.29
CA THR A 173 -3.38 12.59 -3.11
C THR A 173 -2.60 13.08 -1.90
N GLY A 174 -1.30 12.78 -1.85
CA GLY A 174 -0.39 13.16 -0.76
C GLY A 174 1.03 12.66 -1.02
N SER A 175 1.96 13.08 -0.18
CA SER A 175 3.36 12.68 -0.26
C SER A 175 3.99 12.61 1.13
N VAL A 176 4.90 11.66 1.32
CA VAL A 176 5.72 11.51 2.52
C VAL A 176 7.18 11.42 2.11
N ASP A 177 8.02 12.20 2.78
CA ASP A 177 9.46 12.22 2.61
C ASP A 177 10.12 11.57 3.83
N PHE A 178 11.01 10.62 3.58
CA PHE A 178 11.74 9.91 4.62
C PHE A 178 13.23 9.80 4.26
N TYR A 179 14.09 10.41 5.07
CA TYR A 179 15.53 10.34 4.90
C TYR A 179 16.05 8.98 5.38
N LEU A 180 16.56 8.20 4.45
CA LEU A 180 17.29 6.97 4.70
C LEU A 180 18.75 7.24 5.13
N ALA A 181 19.27 8.42 4.80
CA ALA A 181 20.51 8.99 5.35
C ALA A 181 20.47 10.51 5.25
N ASP A 182 21.03 11.20 6.24
CA ASP A 182 21.19 12.66 6.22
C ASP A 182 22.49 13.06 6.92
N TYR A 183 23.40 13.64 6.13
CA TYR A 183 24.75 14.08 6.51
C TYR A 183 24.90 15.60 6.29
N ARG A 184 23.78 16.34 6.29
CA ARG A 184 23.76 17.78 6.02
C ARG A 184 23.89 18.63 7.29
N PHE A 185 24.07 17.99 8.46
CA PHE A 185 24.14 18.71 9.72
C PHE A 185 25.46 19.48 9.83
N THR A 186 25.44 20.63 10.48
CA THR A 186 26.68 21.39 10.77
C THR A 186 27.53 20.69 11.83
N ASP A 187 26.89 19.91 12.70
CA ASP A 187 27.53 19.05 13.67
C ASP A 187 27.38 17.61 13.19
N ASN A 188 28.45 17.06 12.60
CA ASN A 188 28.44 15.74 11.95
C ASN A 188 28.19 14.59 12.94
N SER A 189 28.20 14.84 14.25
CA SER A 189 27.75 13.83 15.22
C SER A 189 26.24 13.56 15.14
N GLN A 190 25.50 14.42 14.44
CA GLN A 190 24.08 14.25 14.14
C GLN A 190 23.83 13.59 12.77
N ASP A 191 24.88 13.38 11.98
CA ASP A 191 24.76 12.65 10.72
C ASP A 191 24.31 11.21 11.00
N TYR A 192 23.40 10.70 10.17
CA TYR A 192 22.87 9.37 10.37
C TYR A 192 22.63 8.62 9.06
N LEU A 193 22.71 7.29 9.21
CA LEU A 193 22.21 6.31 8.26
C LEU A 193 21.12 5.52 8.99
N VAL A 194 19.99 5.30 8.34
CA VAL A 194 18.95 4.41 8.85
C VAL A 194 19.45 2.97 8.77
N ASP A 195 19.77 2.39 9.93
CA ASP A 195 20.28 1.01 10.08
C ASP A 195 19.34 0.09 10.88
N THR A 196 18.25 0.63 11.41
CA THR A 196 17.15 -0.11 12.01
C THR A 196 15.87 0.04 11.18
N TRP A 197 14.87 -0.80 11.48
CA TRP A 197 13.50 -0.57 11.00
C TRP A 197 12.91 0.70 11.65
N ASN A 198 12.44 1.63 10.83
CA ASN A 198 11.89 2.90 11.28
C ASN A 198 10.42 3.03 10.87
N PHE A 199 9.60 3.45 11.83
CA PHE A 199 8.19 3.71 11.59
C PHE A 199 8.02 4.97 10.75
N VAL A 200 7.35 4.84 9.62
CA VAL A 200 6.99 5.95 8.73
C VAL A 200 5.47 6.07 8.69
N ASP A 201 4.96 7.24 9.11
CA ASP A 201 3.54 7.57 9.02
C ASP A 201 3.16 7.88 7.57
N LEU A 202 2.21 7.13 7.04
CA LEU A 202 1.68 7.24 5.67
C LEU A 202 0.26 7.80 5.65
N SER A 203 -0.30 8.19 6.80
CA SER A 203 -1.68 8.66 6.91
C SER A 203 -1.96 9.95 6.12
N SER A 204 -0.93 10.75 5.82
CA SER A 204 -1.02 11.95 4.98
C SER A 204 -1.17 11.65 3.48
N LEU A 205 -1.06 10.38 3.06
CA LEU A 205 -1.24 9.98 1.66
C LEU A 205 -2.72 10.00 1.22
N GLY A 206 -3.66 10.14 2.15
CA GLY A 206 -5.07 10.39 1.84
C GLY A 206 -5.76 9.22 1.11
N GLY A 207 -6.62 9.54 0.14
CA GLY A 207 -7.42 8.57 -0.63
C GLY A 207 -6.62 7.78 -1.69
N ALA A 208 -5.34 7.52 -1.44
CA ALA A 208 -4.48 6.79 -2.36
C ALA A 208 -5.02 5.36 -2.58
N THR A 209 -5.03 4.94 -3.85
CA THR A 209 -5.23 3.55 -4.26
C THR A 209 -3.91 2.89 -4.65
N ARG A 210 -2.86 3.69 -4.90
CA ARG A 210 -1.52 3.25 -5.22
C ARG A 210 -0.50 4.06 -4.44
N LEU A 211 0.54 3.39 -3.95
CA LEU A 211 1.76 4.01 -3.45
C LEU A 211 2.80 3.96 -4.56
N SER A 212 3.45 5.09 -4.86
CA SER A 212 4.53 5.20 -5.83
C SER A 212 5.79 5.67 -5.13
N PHE A 213 6.91 5.02 -5.41
CA PHE A 213 8.16 5.25 -4.69
C PHE A 213 9.22 5.86 -5.61
N ALA A 214 10.03 6.75 -5.07
CA ALA A 214 11.19 7.31 -5.73
C ALA A 214 12.30 7.57 -4.71
N VAL A 215 13.54 7.45 -5.14
CA VAL A 215 14.71 7.79 -4.32
C VAL A 215 15.44 8.95 -4.97
N THR A 216 15.85 9.91 -4.14
CA THR A 216 16.69 11.04 -4.52
C THR A 216 17.90 11.13 -3.61
N SER A 217 19.02 11.65 -4.11
CA SER A 217 20.25 11.79 -3.33
C SER A 217 21.07 12.99 -3.78
N SER A 218 22.00 13.42 -2.93
CA SER A 218 23.09 14.32 -3.31
C SER A 218 24.12 13.69 -4.26
N ASP A 219 24.29 12.36 -4.22
CA ASP A 219 25.27 11.65 -5.05
C ASP A 219 24.70 11.31 -6.44
N ILE A 220 24.82 12.29 -7.33
CA ILE A 220 24.34 12.25 -8.71
C ILE A 220 25.53 12.39 -9.68
N GLY A 221 25.65 11.43 -10.60
CA GLY A 221 26.59 11.45 -11.71
C GLY A 221 25.94 11.85 -13.04
N LEU A 222 26.71 11.71 -14.13
CA LEU A 222 26.24 12.05 -15.49
C LEU A 222 25.03 11.22 -15.96
N PHE A 223 24.83 10.04 -15.39
CA PHE A 223 23.79 9.08 -15.79
C PHE A 223 22.65 8.96 -14.77
N GLY A 224 22.60 9.87 -13.81
CA GLY A 224 21.60 9.87 -12.73
C GLY A 224 22.22 9.50 -11.39
N LEU A 225 21.41 8.89 -10.53
CA LEU A 225 21.78 8.51 -9.17
C LEU A 225 22.95 7.52 -9.18
N ASN A 226 24.04 7.82 -8.47
CA ASN A 226 25.13 6.86 -8.29
C ASN A 226 24.85 5.92 -7.13
N THR A 227 24.32 6.45 -6.01
CA THR A 227 23.93 5.64 -4.86
C THR A 227 22.86 4.62 -5.27
N PRO A 228 22.96 3.34 -4.87
CA PRO A 228 21.98 2.33 -5.24
C PRO A 228 20.57 2.68 -4.77
N ALA A 229 19.61 2.82 -5.68
CA ALA A 229 18.22 3.20 -5.42
C ALA A 229 17.37 2.08 -4.78
N TYR A 230 17.86 1.49 -3.69
CA TYR A 230 17.26 0.35 -3.01
C TYR A 230 16.90 0.69 -1.55
N PHE A 231 15.72 0.25 -1.12
CA PHE A 231 15.30 0.31 0.28
C PHE A 231 14.48 -0.93 0.62
N ALA A 232 14.30 -1.20 1.91
CA ALA A 232 13.50 -2.30 2.40
C ALA A 232 12.25 -1.78 3.13
N LEU A 233 11.16 -2.53 3.01
CA LEU A 233 9.88 -2.25 3.65
C LEU A 233 9.38 -3.52 4.34
N ASP A 234 8.81 -3.36 5.53
CA ASP A 234 8.08 -4.42 6.21
C ASP A 234 6.86 -3.85 6.95
N ASN A 235 5.92 -4.72 7.33
CA ASN A 235 4.71 -4.40 8.09
C ASN A 235 3.97 -3.15 7.56
N LEU A 236 3.64 -3.12 6.26
CA LEU A 236 2.76 -2.08 5.71
C LEU A 236 1.38 -2.22 6.34
N THR A 237 1.03 -1.27 7.20
CA THR A 237 -0.24 -1.25 7.92
C THR A 237 -1.27 -0.53 7.07
N LEU A 238 -2.38 -1.22 6.83
CA LEU A 238 -3.53 -0.78 6.07
C LEU A 238 -4.75 -0.70 6.99
N GLU A 239 -5.57 0.32 6.80
CA GLU A 239 -6.83 0.48 7.54
C GLU A 239 -7.99 0.76 6.58
N PRO A 240 -9.24 0.53 7.00
CA PRO A 240 -10.41 0.90 6.22
C PRO A 240 -10.32 2.36 5.77
N SER A 241 -10.49 2.58 4.47
CA SER A 241 -10.52 3.93 3.93
C SER A 241 -11.75 4.67 4.49
N ASN A 242 -11.53 5.86 5.05
CA ASN A 242 -12.61 6.74 5.53
C ASN A 242 -13.39 7.40 4.39
N VAL A 243 -13.54 6.73 3.24
CA VAL A 243 -14.34 7.25 2.13
C VAL A 243 -15.78 7.22 2.61
N ALA A 244 -16.35 8.40 2.84
CA ALA A 244 -17.76 8.54 3.15
C ALA A 244 -18.55 7.84 2.04
N THR A 245 -19.11 6.66 2.35
CA THR A 245 -20.08 6.02 1.48
C THR A 245 -21.25 6.99 1.39
N VAL A 246 -21.40 7.69 0.26
CA VAL A 246 -22.65 8.39 -0.04
C VAL A 246 -23.72 7.30 -0.04
N PRO A 247 -24.71 7.33 0.87
CA PRO A 247 -25.77 6.34 0.83
C PRO A 247 -26.47 6.49 -0.51
N GLU A 248 -26.49 5.42 -1.32
CA GLU A 248 -27.36 5.33 -2.48
C GLU A 248 -28.76 5.80 -2.04
N PRO A 249 -29.41 6.74 -2.76
CA PRO A 249 -30.73 7.17 -2.39
C PRO A 249 -31.63 5.92 -2.43
N PHE A 250 -32.06 5.47 -1.26
CA PHE A 250 -33.03 4.39 -1.13
C PHE A 250 -34.26 4.80 -1.96
N PHE A 251 -34.40 4.18 -3.12
CA PHE A 251 -35.60 4.29 -3.93
C PHE A 251 -36.68 3.56 -3.15
N VAL A 252 -37.39 4.26 -2.27
CA VAL A 252 -38.61 3.75 -1.64
C VAL A 252 -39.65 3.72 -2.77
N PRO A 253 -40.07 2.54 -3.27
CA PRO A 253 -41.15 2.50 -4.24
C PRO A 253 -42.39 2.98 -3.49
N SER A 254 -42.89 4.16 -3.83
CA SER A 254 -44.18 4.63 -3.32
C SER A 254 -45.25 3.65 -3.82
N LEU A 255 -45.79 2.87 -2.90
CA LEU A 255 -46.96 2.02 -3.15
C LEU A 255 -48.19 2.94 -3.28
N LEU A 256 -48.29 3.67 -4.40
CA LEU A 256 -49.52 4.36 -4.78
C LEU A 256 -50.53 3.28 -5.18
N GLY A 257 -51.44 2.99 -4.24
CA GLY A 257 -52.54 2.07 -4.44
C GLY A 257 -53.41 2.47 -5.63
N PHE A 258 -53.50 1.58 -6.61
CA PHE A 258 -54.55 1.59 -7.61
C PHE A 258 -55.90 1.34 -6.92
N ALA A 259 -56.71 2.39 -6.75
CA ALA A 259 -58.13 2.24 -6.51
C ALA A 259 -58.80 1.82 -7.83
N ALA A 260 -59.12 0.54 -7.95
CA ALA A 260 -59.81 -0.04 -9.10
C ALA A 260 -61.26 0.48 -9.20
N PHE A 261 -61.66 0.80 -10.43
CA PHE A 261 -63.03 1.06 -10.86
C PHE A 261 -63.95 -0.14 -10.57
N GLY A 262 -65.13 0.12 -10.01
CA GLY A 262 -66.25 -0.82 -9.95
C GLY A 262 -67.49 -0.23 -10.63
N ILE A 263 -67.79 -0.71 -11.84
CA ILE A 263 -69.04 -0.45 -12.59
C ILE A 263 -70.08 -1.53 -12.23
N GLY A 264 -71.35 -1.11 -12.09
CA GLY A 264 -72.54 -1.97 -12.12
C GLY A 264 -73.31 -1.99 -10.79
N SER A 265 -74.62 -1.78 -10.70
CA SER A 265 -75.70 -1.96 -11.67
C SER A 265 -76.99 -1.28 -11.19
N LEU A 266 -77.85 -0.92 -12.14
CA LEU A 266 -79.17 -0.31 -12.00
C LEU A 266 -80.07 -1.03 -10.97
N LYS A 267 -80.79 -0.25 -10.15
CA LYS A 267 -82.14 -0.63 -9.69
C LYS A 267 -83.14 0.50 -9.95
N ARG A 268 -83.94 0.30 -10.99
CA ARG A 268 -85.17 1.00 -11.33
C ARG A 268 -86.20 0.75 -10.23
N LYS A 269 -86.65 1.79 -9.52
CA LYS A 269 -87.89 1.74 -8.71
C LYS A 269 -88.97 2.55 -9.42
N LEU A 270 -89.92 1.83 -10.00
CA LEU A 270 -91.26 2.33 -10.28
C LEU A 270 -91.93 2.65 -8.94
N LYS A 271 -92.57 3.82 -8.82
CA LYS A 271 -93.64 4.01 -7.85
C LYS A 271 -94.78 4.77 -8.52
N GLN A 272 -95.91 4.08 -8.56
CA GLN A 272 -97.24 4.62 -8.85
C GLN A 272 -97.68 5.51 -7.68
N SER A 273 -98.12 6.72 -8.00
CA SER A 273 -99.39 7.36 -7.56
C SER A 273 -99.40 8.78 -8.12
#